data_AF-K7M7G3-F1
#
_entry.id   AF-K7M7G3-F1
#
_cell.length_a   1.000
_cell.length_b   1.000
_cell.length_c   1.000
_cell.angle_alpha   90.00
_cell.angle_beta   90.00
_cell.angle_gamma   90.00
#
_symmetry.space_group_name_H-M   'P 1'
#
loop_
_entity.id
_entity.type
_entity.pdbx_description
1 polymer ?
#
loop_
_entity_poly.entity_id
_entity_poly.type
_entity_poly.pdbx_seq_one_letter_code
_entity_poly.pdbx_strand_id
1 'polypeptide(L)'
;MLRTILPWQDDGRGYNIVMTTILSSDVLVGYFSWAEYDIMAPVQRKTEVALAAAFISNCGARNMRLQDLEALEKSNIKIDSYGGCHRNRDGRGKKVIKLPILDTERLWKYEGPFDSFKALVDMAVVHSSCRLCIHLAKVSREKEENSPGFNKCPCNSTRGQKIVYHIYVREKGRFEMESIYLRSSNITLEALKFAVASKFTSLNHVPIWKTERPEVLRGANDLKLYKIYPVGLTQKASTLLLQLQRDVDFRSHLESHPCTKFEAIFV
;
A
#
# COMPACT_ATOMS: atom_id res chain seq x y z
N MET A 1 4.68 22.65 16.88
CA MET A 1 3.41 22.08 17.37
C MET A 1 2.84 21.22 16.24
N LEU A 2 3.12 19.90 16.23
CA LEU A 2 2.57 18.98 15.23
C LEU A 2 1.17 18.58 15.71
N ARG A 3 0.12 19.14 15.08
CA ARG A 3 -1.24 18.61 15.21
C ARG A 3 -1.31 17.33 14.40
N THR A 4 -1.65 16.21 15.04
CA THR A 4 -1.73 14.90 14.39
C THR A 4 -2.98 14.17 14.89
N ILE A 5 -3.72 13.59 13.92
CA ILE A 5 -4.77 12.55 14.02
C ILE A 5 -6.22 12.99 14.34
N LEU A 6 -7.13 12.82 13.36
CA LEU A 6 -8.32 11.90 13.33
C LEU A 6 -9.35 12.36 12.26
N PRO A 7 -10.08 11.46 11.60
CA PRO A 7 -10.48 11.65 10.20
C PRO A 7 -11.89 12.23 10.02
N TRP A 8 -12.04 13.54 9.79
CA TRP A 8 -13.27 14.12 9.24
C TRP A 8 -13.01 15.35 8.35
N GLN A 9 -13.27 15.18 7.05
CA GLN A 9 -14.07 16.10 6.22
C GLN A 9 -13.58 17.54 5.99
N ASP A 10 -12.32 17.77 5.63
CA ASP A 10 -11.86 19.15 5.31
C ASP A 10 -10.77 19.29 4.22
N ASP A 11 -10.58 18.29 3.34
CA ASP A 11 -9.56 18.32 2.25
C ASP A 11 -8.14 18.69 2.72
N GLY A 12 -7.83 18.49 4.01
CA GLY A 12 -6.52 18.79 4.57
C GLY A 12 -6.26 20.27 4.89
N ARG A 13 -7.26 21.15 4.88
CA ARG A 13 -7.06 22.57 5.24
C ARG A 13 -6.50 22.72 6.67
N GLY A 14 -5.24 23.15 6.76
CA GLY A 14 -4.53 23.41 8.01
C GLY A 14 -3.68 22.24 8.56
N TYR A 15 -3.61 21.11 7.86
CA TYR A 15 -2.79 19.96 8.27
C TYR A 15 -1.61 19.77 7.33
N ASN A 16 -0.44 19.44 7.89
CA ASN A 16 0.77 19.15 7.10
C ASN A 16 0.81 17.71 6.57
N ILE A 17 0.05 16.79 7.18
CA ILE A 17 0.03 15.36 6.84
C ILE A 17 -1.43 14.89 6.88
N VAL A 18 -1.91 14.35 5.77
CA VAL A 18 -3.27 13.84 5.60
C VAL A 18 -3.26 12.31 5.66
N MET A 19 -4.03 11.76 6.60
CA MET A 19 -4.18 10.32 6.79
C MET A 19 -5.65 9.92 6.64
N THR A 20 -6.04 9.39 5.48
CA THR A 20 -7.44 9.01 5.17
C THR A 20 -7.52 7.73 4.34
N THR A 21 -8.73 7.28 4.01
CA THR A 21 -8.99 6.15 3.11
C THR A 21 -8.76 6.47 1.64
N ILE A 22 -8.51 7.73 1.28
CA ILE A 22 -8.31 8.16 -0.10
C ILE A 22 -6.87 7.83 -0.54
N LEU A 23 -6.73 7.20 -1.71
CA LEU A 23 -5.43 6.79 -2.28
C LEU A 23 -4.41 7.92 -2.49
N SER A 24 -4.86 9.18 -2.49
CA SER A 24 -4.01 10.37 -2.61
C SER A 24 -3.52 10.93 -1.27
N SER A 25 -3.87 10.32 -0.13
CA SER A 25 -3.39 10.73 1.20
C SER A 25 -1.89 10.47 1.36
N ASP A 26 -1.24 11.22 2.25
CA ASP A 26 0.16 10.99 2.63
C ASP A 26 0.33 9.62 3.31
N VAL A 27 -0.65 9.24 4.13
CA VAL A 27 -0.74 7.92 4.79
C VAL A 27 -2.11 7.31 4.51
N LEU A 28 -2.17 6.24 3.71
CA LEU A 28 -3.43 5.55 3.46
C LEU A 28 -3.91 4.78 4.70
N VAL A 29 -5.20 4.87 5.00
CA VAL A 29 -5.89 4.04 5.99
C VAL A 29 -6.80 3.05 5.25
N GLY A 30 -6.23 1.95 4.78
CA GLY A 30 -7.02 0.85 4.22
C GLY A 30 -7.82 0.12 5.31
N TYR A 31 -9.07 -0.25 5.00
CA TYR A 31 -9.97 -1.05 5.85
C TYR A 31 -10.12 -2.49 5.32
N PHE A 32 -9.06 -3.05 4.75
CA PHE A 32 -9.03 -4.41 4.23
C PHE A 32 -7.65 -5.02 4.50
N SER A 33 -7.65 -6.20 5.10
CA SER A 33 -6.46 -7.04 5.27
C SER A 33 -6.88 -8.51 5.22
N TRP A 34 -5.89 -9.39 5.35
CA TRP A 34 -6.10 -10.82 5.53
C TRP A 34 -6.83 -11.17 6.83
N ALA A 35 -6.86 -10.27 7.83
CA ALA A 35 -7.46 -10.50 9.13
C ALA A 35 -8.96 -10.12 9.21
N GLU A 36 -9.42 -9.08 8.50
CA GLU A 36 -10.83 -8.67 8.57
C GLU A 36 -11.75 -9.49 7.66
N TYR A 37 -11.21 -10.04 6.58
CA TYR A 37 -11.96 -10.78 5.58
C TYR A 37 -11.31 -12.13 5.29
N ASP A 38 -12.11 -13.19 5.26
CA ASP A 38 -11.68 -14.47 4.73
C ASP A 38 -11.67 -14.40 3.18
N ILE A 39 -10.68 -13.68 2.66
CA ILE A 39 -10.50 -13.41 1.24
C ILE A 39 -10.26 -14.71 0.48
N MET A 40 -9.79 -15.78 1.13
CA MET A 40 -9.57 -17.08 0.50
C MET A 40 -10.76 -18.04 0.65
N ALA A 41 -11.81 -17.65 1.37
CA ALA A 41 -13.04 -18.42 1.45
C ALA A 41 -13.57 -18.78 0.04
N PRO A 42 -14.13 -19.99 -0.14
CA PRO A 42 -14.82 -20.35 -1.36
C PRO A 42 -15.93 -19.36 -1.69
N VAL A 43 -16.05 -19.00 -2.98
CA VAL A 43 -17.09 -18.08 -3.42
C VAL A 43 -18.46 -18.72 -3.20
N GLN A 44 -19.32 -18.03 -2.44
CA GLN A 44 -20.68 -18.47 -2.20
C GLN A 44 -21.63 -17.81 -3.20
N ARG A 45 -22.53 -18.61 -3.80
CA ARG A 45 -23.52 -18.08 -4.76
C ARG A 45 -24.42 -17.06 -4.05
N LYS A 46 -24.60 -15.90 -4.67
CA LYS A 46 -25.57 -14.88 -4.24
C LYS A 46 -26.99 -15.42 -4.28
N THR A 47 -27.64 -15.45 -3.10
CA THR A 47 -29.05 -15.81 -2.93
C THR A 47 -29.92 -14.59 -2.75
N GLU A 48 -29.37 -13.51 -2.19
CA GLU A 48 -30.12 -12.28 -1.94
C GLU A 48 -30.28 -11.47 -3.22
N VAL A 49 -31.49 -10.96 -3.44
CA VAL A 49 -31.81 -10.08 -4.56
C VAL A 49 -31.14 -8.71 -4.39
N ALA A 50 -30.89 -8.28 -3.15
CA ALA A 50 -30.27 -6.99 -2.87
C ALA A 50 -28.87 -6.89 -3.47
N LEU A 51 -28.57 -5.80 -4.16
CA LEU A 51 -27.28 -5.54 -4.78
C LEU A 51 -26.19 -5.27 -3.75
N ALA A 52 -26.52 -4.58 -2.66
CA ALA A 52 -25.61 -4.28 -1.56
C ALA A 52 -26.27 -4.52 -0.19
N ALA A 53 -25.45 -4.48 0.86
CA ALA A 53 -25.91 -4.51 2.25
C ALA A 53 -25.31 -3.35 3.05
N ALA A 54 -26.11 -2.76 3.94
CA ALA A 54 -25.70 -1.65 4.82
C ALA A 54 -25.77 -2.07 6.29
N PHE A 55 -24.73 -1.74 7.06
CA PHE A 55 -24.64 -2.02 8.50
C PHE A 55 -24.37 -0.72 9.26
N ILE A 56 -25.34 0.18 9.26
CA ILE A 56 -25.21 1.53 9.84
C ILE A 56 -25.95 1.58 11.17
N SER A 57 -25.24 1.80 12.27
CA SER A 57 -25.86 1.96 13.61
C SER A 57 -25.69 3.35 14.21
N ASN A 58 -24.85 4.22 13.64
CA ASN A 58 -24.72 5.62 14.04
C ASN A 58 -25.55 6.50 13.09
N CYS A 59 -26.81 6.75 13.46
CA CYS A 59 -27.77 7.44 12.59
C CYS A 59 -27.61 8.96 12.61
N GLY A 60 -26.99 9.50 13.67
CA GLY A 60 -26.77 10.93 13.83
C GLY A 60 -25.58 11.49 13.02
N ALA A 61 -24.85 10.63 12.29
CA ALA A 61 -23.68 11.06 11.55
C ALA A 61 -24.03 11.91 10.32
N ARG A 62 -23.34 13.04 10.16
CA ARG A 62 -23.58 14.01 9.08
C ARG A 62 -22.61 13.83 7.90
N ASN A 63 -22.63 12.67 7.26
CA ASN A 63 -21.71 12.33 6.17
C ASN A 63 -22.37 11.67 4.96
N MET A 64 -23.60 12.07 4.66
CA MET A 64 -24.37 11.64 3.48
C MET A 64 -24.70 10.14 3.41
N ARG A 65 -24.15 9.28 4.29
CA ARG A 65 -24.37 7.81 4.25
C ARG A 65 -25.83 7.39 4.18
N LEU A 66 -26.73 8.08 4.89
CA LEU A 66 -28.16 7.79 4.87
C LEU A 66 -28.82 8.39 3.62
N GLN A 67 -28.44 9.61 3.23
CA GLN A 67 -28.91 10.26 2.01
C GLN A 67 -28.54 9.46 0.75
N ASP A 68 -27.32 8.94 0.68
CA ASP A 68 -26.82 8.11 -0.40
C ASP A 68 -27.55 6.77 -0.45
N LEU A 69 -27.78 6.14 0.70
CA LEU A 69 -28.58 4.91 0.80
C LEU A 69 -29.99 5.14 0.24
N GLU A 70 -30.67 6.20 0.67
CA GLU A 70 -31.99 6.58 0.17
C GLU A 70 -31.98 6.92 -1.34
N ALA A 71 -30.94 7.58 -1.84
CA ALA A 71 -30.80 7.93 -3.25
C ALA A 71 -30.63 6.69 -4.14
N LEU A 72 -29.87 5.70 -3.67
CA LEU A 72 -29.70 4.42 -4.35
C LEU A 72 -31.01 3.64 -4.38
N GLU A 73 -31.73 3.58 -3.25
CA GLU A 73 -33.05 2.93 -3.19
C GLU A 73 -34.07 3.61 -4.11
N LYS A 74 -34.12 4.96 -4.13
CA LYS A 74 -34.94 5.74 -5.08
C LYS A 74 -34.58 5.49 -6.54
N SER A 75 -33.35 5.06 -6.81
CA SER A 75 -32.87 4.69 -8.15
C SER A 75 -33.11 3.21 -8.48
N ASN A 76 -34.00 2.52 -7.75
CA ASN A 76 -34.29 1.09 -7.88
C ASN A 76 -33.08 0.16 -7.62
N ILE A 77 -32.05 0.62 -6.92
CA ILE A 77 -30.96 -0.23 -6.46
C ILE A 77 -31.36 -0.83 -5.11
N LYS A 78 -31.66 -2.12 -5.08
CA LYS A 78 -32.07 -2.80 -3.85
C LYS A 78 -30.88 -2.93 -2.87
N ILE A 79 -31.01 -2.37 -1.68
CA ILE A 79 -29.98 -2.46 -0.63
C ILE A 79 -30.63 -3.00 0.64
N ASP A 80 -30.08 -4.07 1.21
CA ASP A 80 -30.55 -4.63 2.48
C ASP A 80 -29.80 -3.96 3.65
N SER A 81 -30.51 -3.28 4.55
CA SER A 81 -29.94 -2.59 5.70
C SER A 81 -30.30 -3.28 7.01
N TYR A 82 -29.27 -3.69 7.75
CA TYR A 82 -29.36 -4.51 8.97
C TYR A 82 -29.01 -3.73 10.24
N GLY A 83 -28.44 -2.53 10.11
CA GLY A 83 -27.97 -1.72 11.24
C GLY A 83 -29.10 -1.09 12.06
N GLY A 84 -28.75 -0.27 13.05
CA GLY A 84 -29.73 0.51 13.82
C GLY A 84 -30.45 1.59 12.98
N CYS A 85 -29.89 1.97 11.83
CA CYS A 85 -30.41 3.00 10.93
C CYS A 85 -30.98 2.36 9.67
N HIS A 86 -32.08 2.92 9.16
CA HIS A 86 -32.69 2.50 7.89
C HIS A 86 -32.97 0.98 7.82
N ARG A 87 -33.28 0.35 8.96
CA ARG A 87 -33.35 -1.10 9.14
C ARG A 87 -34.50 -1.73 8.36
N ASN A 88 -34.28 -2.02 7.07
CA ASN A 88 -35.27 -2.66 6.20
C ASN A 88 -35.22 -4.19 6.24
N ARG A 89 -34.23 -4.77 6.94
CA ARG A 89 -34.06 -6.20 7.18
C ARG A 89 -33.78 -6.49 8.65
N ASP A 90 -34.31 -7.61 9.14
CA ASP A 90 -34.00 -8.09 10.47
C ASP A 90 -32.66 -8.83 10.55
N GLY A 91 -31.91 -8.53 11.61
CA GLY A 91 -30.48 -8.84 11.82
C GLY A 91 -30.10 -10.32 12.03
N ARG A 92 -30.80 -11.29 11.44
CA ARG A 92 -30.34 -12.70 11.39
C ARG A 92 -29.48 -13.02 10.17
N GLY A 93 -29.14 -12.02 9.35
CA GLY A 93 -28.25 -12.18 8.22
C GLY A 93 -26.81 -12.50 8.67
N LYS A 94 -26.33 -13.72 8.39
CA LYS A 94 -24.90 -14.03 8.50
C LYS A 94 -24.14 -13.06 7.57
N LYS A 95 -23.03 -12.49 8.05
CA LYS A 95 -22.09 -11.70 7.24
C LYS A 95 -21.52 -12.57 6.12
N VAL A 96 -22.21 -12.65 4.99
CA VAL A 96 -21.71 -13.34 3.80
C VAL A 96 -21.85 -12.36 2.65
N ILE A 97 -20.71 -11.83 2.21
CA ILE A 97 -20.67 -11.08 0.95
C ILE A 97 -20.85 -12.11 -0.15
N LYS A 98 -21.91 -11.96 -0.94
CA LYS A 98 -22.18 -12.81 -2.08
C LYS A 98 -22.18 -11.94 -3.33
N LEU A 99 -21.22 -12.15 -4.22
CA LEU A 99 -21.09 -11.41 -5.47
C LEU A 99 -21.85 -12.13 -6.60
N PRO A 100 -22.43 -11.39 -7.56
CA PRO A 100 -22.89 -11.99 -8.82
C PRO A 100 -21.65 -12.46 -9.60
N ILE A 101 -21.49 -13.78 -9.74
CA ILE A 101 -20.27 -14.39 -10.24
C ILE A 101 -20.30 -14.38 -11.77
N LEU A 102 -19.37 -13.67 -12.41
CA LEU A 102 -18.89 -14.01 -13.75
C LEU A 102 -17.88 -15.15 -13.62
N ASP A 103 -17.92 -16.16 -14.48
CA ASP A 103 -17.03 -17.34 -14.37
C ASP A 103 -15.54 -16.97 -14.37
N THR A 104 -15.17 -15.84 -14.97
CA THR A 104 -13.83 -15.27 -14.95
C THR A 104 -13.35 -14.87 -13.54
N GLU A 105 -14.25 -14.51 -12.62
CA GLU A 105 -13.92 -14.15 -11.24
C GLU A 105 -13.57 -15.36 -10.35
N ARG A 106 -13.84 -16.59 -10.81
CA ARG A 106 -13.48 -17.79 -10.03
C ARG A 106 -12.02 -18.16 -10.16
N LEU A 107 -11.39 -17.85 -11.29
CA LEU A 107 -10.10 -18.43 -11.65
C LEU A 107 -9.02 -18.06 -10.63
N TRP A 108 -8.98 -16.81 -10.15
CA TRP A 108 -7.98 -16.38 -9.16
C TRP A 108 -8.12 -17.07 -7.80
N LYS A 109 -9.27 -17.65 -7.45
CA LYS A 109 -9.41 -18.46 -6.23
C LYS A 109 -8.69 -19.80 -6.34
N TYR A 110 -8.55 -20.31 -7.56
CA TYR A 110 -7.86 -21.55 -7.88
C TYR A 110 -6.39 -21.30 -8.25
N GLU A 111 -6.11 -20.30 -9.09
CA GLU A 111 -4.75 -19.93 -9.53
C GLU A 111 -3.98 -19.12 -8.48
N GLY A 112 -4.70 -18.47 -7.56
CA GLY A 112 -4.14 -17.54 -6.58
C GLY A 112 -4.29 -16.07 -7.00
N PRO A 113 -4.24 -15.14 -6.03
CA PRO A 113 -4.33 -13.72 -6.31
C PRO A 113 -3.11 -13.20 -7.06
N PHE A 114 -3.32 -12.24 -7.96
CA PHE A 114 -2.25 -11.49 -8.61
C PHE A 114 -1.33 -10.81 -7.58
N ASP A 115 -0.05 -10.62 -7.94
CA ASP A 115 0.91 -9.92 -7.07
C ASP A 115 0.47 -8.50 -6.71
N SER A 116 -0.22 -7.80 -7.62
CA SER A 116 -0.83 -6.49 -7.35
C SER A 116 -1.86 -6.54 -6.23
N PHE A 117 -2.69 -7.58 -6.20
CA PHE A 117 -3.68 -7.79 -5.16
C PHE A 117 -3.01 -8.13 -3.83
N LYS A 118 -2.04 -9.06 -3.82
CA LYS A 118 -1.26 -9.37 -2.61
C LYS A 118 -0.61 -8.12 -2.03
N ALA A 119 0.13 -7.38 -2.86
CA ALA A 119 0.77 -6.12 -2.49
C ALA A 119 -0.21 -5.09 -1.91
N LEU A 120 -1.44 -5.03 -2.45
CA LEU A 120 -2.48 -4.13 -1.94
C LEU A 120 -2.97 -4.57 -0.56
N VAL A 121 -3.33 -5.84 -0.38
CA VAL A 121 -3.85 -6.35 0.90
C VAL A 121 -2.77 -6.34 1.99
N ASP A 122 -1.51 -6.60 1.61
CA ASP A 122 -0.37 -6.56 2.53
C ASP A 122 -0.09 -5.15 3.08
N MET A 123 -0.65 -4.08 2.49
CA MET A 123 -0.45 -2.73 3.02
C MET A 123 -1.04 -2.53 4.42
N ALA A 124 -2.01 -3.36 4.80
CA ALA A 124 -2.66 -3.31 6.10
C ALA A 124 -1.91 -4.09 7.18
N VAL A 125 -0.90 -4.89 6.81
CA VAL A 125 0.01 -5.58 7.74
C VAL A 125 0.64 -4.60 8.72
N VAL A 126 0.98 -3.40 8.23
CA VAL A 126 1.43 -2.29 9.09
C VAL A 126 0.25 -1.35 9.33
N HIS A 127 -0.20 -1.29 10.59
CA HIS A 127 -1.30 -0.44 11.00
C HIS A 127 -1.08 1.04 10.59
N SER A 128 -2.15 1.78 10.35
CA SER A 128 -2.08 3.20 9.93
C SER A 128 -1.25 4.07 10.87
N SER A 129 -1.36 3.86 12.19
CA SER A 129 -0.53 4.54 13.19
C SER A 129 0.97 4.26 13.00
N CYS A 130 1.36 3.01 12.75
CA CYS A 130 2.76 2.65 12.51
C CYS A 130 3.28 3.26 11.19
N ARG A 131 2.47 3.26 10.12
CA ARG A 131 2.82 3.93 8.86
C ARG A 131 3.03 5.43 9.05
N LEU A 132 2.21 6.07 9.88
CA LEU A 132 2.37 7.47 10.27
C LEU A 132 3.67 7.68 11.05
N CYS A 133 3.99 6.83 12.03
CA CYS A 133 5.27 6.89 12.73
C CYS A 133 6.47 6.78 11.78
N ILE A 134 6.44 5.84 10.83
CA ILE A 134 7.49 5.67 9.82
C ILE A 134 7.61 6.92 8.93
N HIS A 135 6.48 7.53 8.55
CA HIS A 135 6.47 8.78 7.79
C HIS A 135 7.08 9.94 8.59
N LEU A 136 6.71 10.11 9.86
CA LEU A 136 7.25 11.14 10.74
C LEU A 136 8.76 10.93 11.02
N ALA A 137 9.17 9.68 11.23
CA ALA A 137 10.57 9.33 11.40
C ALA A 137 11.39 9.62 10.14
N LYS A 138 10.82 9.37 8.95
CA LYS A 138 11.44 9.72 7.65
C LYS A 138 11.67 11.24 7.56
N VAL A 139 10.63 12.04 7.81
CA VAL A 139 10.73 13.52 7.78
C VAL A 139 11.78 14.03 8.79
N SER A 140 11.86 13.40 9.96
CA SER A 140 12.85 13.75 10.98
C SER A 140 14.27 13.40 10.53
N ARG A 141 14.47 12.20 9.96
CA ARG A 141 15.75 11.77 9.39
C ARG A 141 16.21 12.67 8.25
N GLU A 142 15.32 13.10 7.36
CA GLU A 142 15.65 14.03 6.28
C GLU A 142 16.12 15.39 6.82
N LYS A 143 15.55 15.87 7.94
CA LYS A 143 16.02 17.09 8.60
C LYS A 143 17.41 16.91 9.20
N GLU A 144 17.67 15.78 9.86
CA GLU A 144 18.99 15.44 10.39
C GLU A 144 20.03 15.36 9.28
N GLU A 145 19.74 14.62 8.20
CA GLU A 145 20.63 14.47 7.05
C GLU A 145 20.91 15.81 6.36
N ASN A 146 19.98 16.76 6.36
CA ASN A 146 20.18 18.09 5.80
C ASN A 146 20.90 19.07 6.74
N SER A 147 21.18 18.67 7.98
CA SER A 147 21.89 19.53 8.93
C SER A 147 23.39 19.64 8.57
N PRO A 148 24.04 20.81 8.80
CA PRO A 148 25.43 21.04 8.40
C PRO A 148 26.47 20.10 9.03
N GLY A 149 26.14 19.46 10.16
CA GLY A 149 27.03 18.54 10.88
C GLY A 149 26.81 17.06 10.55
N PHE A 150 25.88 16.74 9.65
CA PHE A 150 25.60 15.35 9.33
C PHE A 150 26.66 14.76 8.38
N ASN A 151 27.36 13.72 8.85
CA ASN A 151 28.35 13.00 8.04
C ASN A 151 27.64 12.17 6.96
N LYS A 152 27.44 12.76 5.77
CA LYS A 152 26.83 12.09 4.62
C LYS A 152 27.78 11.07 4.01
N CYS A 153 27.31 9.83 3.83
CA CYS A 153 27.97 8.90 2.92
C CYS A 153 27.93 9.46 1.49
N PRO A 154 29.02 9.33 0.70
CA PRO A 154 29.01 9.78 -0.69
C PRO A 154 27.92 9.07 -1.51
N CYS A 155 27.07 9.86 -2.18
CA CYS A 155 26.00 9.34 -3.03
C CYS A 155 26.51 8.62 -4.27
N ASN A 156 27.74 8.92 -4.67
CA ASN A 156 28.47 8.20 -5.69
C ASN A 156 29.96 8.19 -5.37
N SER A 157 30.68 7.24 -5.98
CA SER A 157 32.13 7.18 -5.94
C SER A 157 32.67 6.93 -7.34
N THR A 158 33.59 7.78 -7.77
CA THR A 158 34.26 7.63 -9.07
C THR A 158 35.60 6.94 -8.88
N ARG A 159 35.80 5.80 -9.56
CA ARG A 159 37.09 5.10 -9.63
C ARG A 159 37.48 4.95 -11.10
N GLY A 160 38.35 5.85 -11.57
CA GLY A 160 38.68 5.98 -12.99
C GLY A 160 37.45 6.42 -13.79
N GLN A 161 37.12 5.72 -14.88
CA GLN A 161 35.92 6.00 -15.69
C GLN A 161 34.63 5.35 -15.15
N LYS A 162 34.70 4.61 -14.04
CA LYS A 162 33.55 3.89 -13.46
C LYS A 162 32.98 4.68 -12.29
N ILE A 163 31.69 5.00 -12.35
CA ILE A 163 30.95 5.62 -11.26
C ILE A 163 30.16 4.52 -10.56
N VAL A 164 30.19 4.47 -9.24
CA VAL A 164 29.33 3.61 -8.43
C VAL A 164 28.31 4.50 -7.73
N TYR A 165 27.03 4.25 -7.98
CA TYR A 165 25.91 4.95 -7.35
C TYR A 165 25.53 4.23 -6.05
N HIS A 166 25.32 5.02 -4.99
CA HIS A 166 24.78 4.55 -3.72
C HIS A 166 23.29 4.87 -3.65
N ILE A 167 22.48 3.83 -3.48
CA ILE A 167 21.02 3.87 -3.46
C ILE A 167 20.57 3.29 -2.13
N TYR A 168 19.58 3.92 -1.50
CA TYR A 168 18.97 3.41 -0.27
C TYR A 168 17.65 2.73 -0.60
N VAL A 169 17.42 1.54 -0.07
CA VAL A 169 16.18 0.78 -0.33
C VAL A 169 15.66 0.20 0.97
N ARG A 170 14.36 0.37 1.23
CA ARG A 170 13.67 -0.31 2.34
C ARG A 170 12.47 -1.09 1.84
N GLU A 171 12.06 -2.10 2.60
CA GLU A 171 10.73 -2.69 2.43
C GLU A 171 9.65 -1.68 2.83
N LYS A 172 8.57 -1.61 2.04
CA LYS A 172 7.39 -0.80 2.37
C LYS A 172 6.84 -1.23 3.73
N GLY A 173 6.75 -0.29 4.66
CA GLY A 173 6.29 -0.54 6.03
C GLY A 173 7.41 -0.79 7.04
N ARG A 174 8.68 -0.81 6.62
CA ARG A 174 9.84 -0.70 7.52
C ARG A 174 10.39 0.73 7.51
N PHE A 175 11.15 1.07 8.54
CA PHE A 175 11.84 2.36 8.61
C PHE A 175 13.26 2.29 8.04
N GLU A 176 14.03 1.29 8.48
CA GLU A 176 15.44 1.11 8.14
C GLU A 176 15.68 0.86 6.66
N MET A 177 16.76 1.47 6.15
CA MET A 177 17.16 1.44 4.74
C MET A 177 18.43 0.61 4.57
N GLU A 178 18.47 -0.18 3.51
CA GLU A 178 19.64 -0.93 3.08
C GLU A 178 20.41 -0.19 1.98
N SER A 179 21.74 -0.25 2.05
CA SER A 179 22.63 0.29 1.03
C SER A 179 22.75 -0.67 -0.16
N ILE A 180 22.43 -0.16 -1.35
CA ILE A 180 22.57 -0.83 -2.65
C ILE A 180 23.57 -0.04 -3.48
N TYR A 181 24.49 -0.74 -4.14
CA TYR A 181 25.52 -0.14 -4.98
C TYR A 181 25.37 -0.60 -6.42
N LEU A 182 25.19 0.34 -7.36
CA LEU A 182 25.10 0.05 -8.79
C LEU A 182 26.25 0.71 -9.55
N ARG A 183 26.86 -0.03 -10.47
CA ARG A 183 27.91 0.51 -11.35
C ARG A 183 27.29 1.24 -12.52
N SER A 184 27.95 2.30 -13.00
CA SER A 184 27.51 3.10 -14.15
C SER A 184 27.34 2.30 -15.44
N SER A 185 28.08 1.19 -15.57
CA SER A 185 27.96 0.27 -16.70
C SER A 185 26.66 -0.54 -16.73
N ASN A 186 25.91 -0.59 -15.62
CA ASN A 186 24.71 -1.43 -15.49
C ASN A 186 23.57 -0.69 -14.76
N ILE A 187 23.28 0.54 -15.20
CA ILE A 187 22.12 1.31 -14.70
C ILE A 187 20.88 0.92 -15.50
N THR A 188 20.24 -0.16 -15.08
CA THR A 188 18.93 -0.63 -15.58
C THR A 188 18.01 -0.96 -14.41
N LEU A 189 16.70 -0.93 -14.64
CA LEU A 189 15.70 -1.33 -13.65
C LEU A 189 15.83 -2.79 -13.26
N GLU A 190 16.20 -3.66 -14.21
CA GLU A 190 16.46 -5.07 -13.95
C GLU A 190 17.67 -5.25 -13.02
N ALA A 191 18.77 -4.53 -13.28
CA ALA A 191 19.95 -4.56 -12.42
C ALA A 191 19.64 -4.06 -11.01
N LEU A 192 18.82 -2.99 -10.87
CA LEU A 192 18.35 -2.52 -9.58
C LEU A 192 17.53 -3.61 -8.86
N LYS A 193 16.53 -4.19 -9.54
CA LYS A 193 15.67 -5.22 -8.96
C LYS A 193 16.48 -6.43 -8.51
N PHE A 194 17.43 -6.88 -9.32
CA PHE A 194 18.33 -7.98 -8.99
C PHE A 194 19.22 -7.65 -7.79
N ALA A 195 19.83 -6.47 -7.76
CA ALA A 195 20.69 -6.04 -6.66
C ALA A 195 19.92 -5.95 -5.34
N VAL A 196 18.69 -5.43 -5.37
CA VAL A 196 17.80 -5.37 -4.21
C VAL A 196 17.43 -6.77 -3.74
N ALA A 197 16.95 -7.64 -4.63
CA ALA A 197 16.61 -9.02 -4.27
C ALA A 197 17.82 -9.75 -3.67
N SER A 198 19.00 -9.66 -4.30
CA SER A 198 20.23 -10.30 -3.81
C SER A 198 20.66 -9.78 -2.44
N LYS A 199 20.60 -8.46 -2.21
CA LYS A 199 20.93 -7.85 -0.92
C LYS A 199 19.98 -8.29 0.19
N PHE A 200 18.67 -8.28 -0.06
CA PHE A 200 17.69 -8.66 0.95
C PHE A 200 17.74 -10.17 1.24
N THR A 201 17.99 -11.00 0.22
CA THR A 201 18.21 -12.44 0.41
C THR A 201 19.47 -12.72 1.24
N SER A 202 20.58 -12.02 0.99
CA SER A 202 21.82 -12.24 1.76
C SER A 202 21.72 -11.82 3.24
N LEU A 203 20.78 -10.94 3.56
CA LEU A 203 20.44 -10.55 4.93
C LEU A 203 19.47 -11.52 5.62
N ASN A 204 19.05 -12.60 4.96
CA ASN A 204 17.97 -13.48 5.41
C ASN A 204 16.69 -12.69 5.74
N HIS A 205 16.38 -11.67 4.93
CA HIS A 205 15.28 -10.76 5.20
C HIS A 205 13.93 -11.49 5.19
N VAL A 206 13.10 -11.22 6.20
CA VAL A 206 11.74 -11.73 6.29
C VAL A 206 10.76 -10.59 6.00
N PRO A 207 9.95 -10.67 4.92
CA PRO A 207 8.96 -9.67 4.60
C PRO A 207 7.94 -9.52 5.73
N ILE A 208 7.48 -8.30 5.97
CA ILE A 208 6.56 -8.01 7.09
C ILE A 208 5.27 -8.81 6.95
N TRP A 209 4.79 -9.03 5.72
CA TRP A 209 3.55 -9.76 5.44
C TRP A 209 3.64 -11.27 5.75
N LYS A 210 4.83 -11.85 5.96
CA LYS A 210 4.99 -13.31 6.03
C LYS A 210 4.19 -13.95 7.17
N THR A 211 4.03 -13.28 8.31
CA THR A 211 3.24 -13.80 9.44
C THR A 211 1.74 -13.61 9.23
N GLU A 212 1.33 -12.49 8.63
CA GLU A 212 -0.08 -12.11 8.48
C GLU A 212 -0.77 -12.79 7.30
N ARG A 213 -0.03 -13.10 6.24
CA ARG A 213 -0.60 -13.68 5.04
C ARG A 213 -1.02 -15.14 5.32
N PRO A 214 -2.17 -15.62 4.80
CA PRO A 214 -2.58 -17.02 4.91
C PRO A 214 -1.50 -17.97 4.40
N GLU A 215 -1.32 -19.11 5.07
CA GLU A 215 -0.26 -20.09 4.77
C GLU A 215 -0.22 -20.50 3.30
N VAL A 216 -1.38 -20.72 2.69
CA VAL A 216 -1.54 -21.07 1.28
C VAL A 216 -0.97 -20.01 0.30
N LEU A 217 -0.81 -18.77 0.74
CA LEU A 217 -0.31 -17.66 -0.07
C LEU A 217 1.11 -17.20 0.31
N ARG A 218 1.73 -17.76 1.34
CA ARG A 218 3.08 -17.34 1.79
C ARG A 218 4.16 -17.69 0.77
N GLY A 219 3.91 -18.68 -0.08
CA GLY A 219 4.86 -19.15 -1.08
C GLY A 219 6.10 -19.82 -0.48
N ALA A 220 7.13 -19.99 -1.30
CA ALA A 220 8.44 -20.46 -0.87
C ALA A 220 9.18 -19.38 -0.06
N ASN A 221 10.40 -19.68 0.38
CA ASN A 221 11.24 -18.71 1.10
C ASN A 221 11.88 -17.64 0.20
N ASP A 222 11.68 -17.72 -1.11
CA ASP A 222 12.29 -16.80 -2.07
C ASP A 222 11.63 -15.41 -2.03
N LEU A 223 12.47 -14.37 -1.98
CA LEU A 223 12.02 -12.99 -2.01
C LEU A 223 11.72 -12.54 -3.44
N LYS A 224 10.42 -12.48 -3.79
CA LYS A 224 9.98 -11.92 -5.06
C LYS A 224 9.75 -10.42 -4.94
N LEU A 225 10.58 -9.62 -5.60
CA LEU A 225 10.38 -8.17 -5.69
C LEU A 225 9.29 -7.84 -6.73
N TYR A 226 8.11 -7.43 -6.26
CA TYR A 226 7.00 -7.03 -7.12
C TYR A 226 7.22 -5.64 -7.70
N LYS A 227 7.55 -4.67 -6.86
CA LYS A 227 7.60 -3.26 -7.25
C LYS A 227 8.63 -2.49 -6.44
N ILE A 228 9.25 -1.51 -7.10
CA ILE A 228 10.17 -0.55 -6.48
C ILE A 228 9.82 0.85 -6.99
N TYR A 229 9.78 1.83 -6.09
CA TYR A 229 9.42 3.21 -6.43
C TYR A 229 10.05 4.21 -5.44
N PRO A 230 10.31 5.46 -5.85
CA PRO A 230 10.92 6.47 -4.97
C PRO A 230 10.10 6.69 -3.68
N VAL A 231 10.79 6.88 -2.55
CA VAL A 231 10.16 7.18 -1.26
C VAL A 231 9.43 8.53 -1.34
N GLY A 232 8.20 8.59 -0.82
CA GLY A 232 7.41 9.83 -0.74
C GLY A 232 6.31 9.95 -1.80
N LEU A 233 6.20 8.98 -2.71
CA LEU A 233 5.06 8.89 -3.61
C LEU A 233 3.80 8.44 -2.85
N THR A 234 2.71 9.18 -3.01
CA THR A 234 1.38 8.74 -2.56
C THR A 234 1.02 7.43 -3.25
N GLN A 235 0.09 6.65 -2.70
CA GLN A 235 -0.27 5.38 -3.34
C GLN A 235 -0.79 5.57 -4.76
N LYS A 236 -1.62 6.60 -5.00
CA LYS A 236 -2.05 6.96 -6.35
C LYS A 236 -0.87 7.27 -7.27
N ALA A 237 0.13 8.02 -6.79
CA ALA A 237 1.34 8.28 -7.58
C ALA A 237 2.15 6.99 -7.83
N SER A 238 2.26 6.12 -6.82
CA SER A 238 3.00 4.85 -6.93
C SER A 238 2.30 3.84 -7.84
N THR A 239 0.96 3.79 -7.86
CA THR A 239 0.16 2.84 -8.64
C THR A 239 -0.11 3.34 -10.06
N LEU A 240 -0.32 4.65 -10.26
CA LEU A 240 -0.80 5.21 -11.52
C LEU A 240 0.19 6.12 -12.28
N LEU A 241 1.24 6.70 -11.67
CA LEU A 241 1.97 7.81 -12.32
C LEU A 241 3.51 7.82 -12.21
N LEU A 242 4.12 7.11 -11.26
CA LEU A 242 5.58 7.15 -11.04
C LEU A 242 6.23 5.77 -10.92
N GLN A 243 5.72 4.80 -11.68
CA GLN A 243 6.57 3.69 -12.03
C GLN A 243 7.71 4.23 -12.89
N LEU A 244 8.95 4.04 -12.45
CA LEU A 244 10.06 4.00 -13.38
C LEU A 244 9.78 2.80 -14.29
N GLN A 245 9.23 3.06 -15.48
CA GLN A 245 8.87 2.02 -16.44
C GLN A 245 10.01 1.72 -17.40
N ARG A 246 10.90 2.69 -17.62
CA ARG A 246 12.02 2.59 -18.56
C ARG A 246 13.33 2.86 -17.85
N ASP A 247 14.38 2.21 -18.33
CA ASP A 247 15.75 2.39 -17.82
C ASP A 247 16.23 3.83 -17.96
N VAL A 248 15.77 4.54 -18.99
CA VAL A 248 16.08 5.97 -19.20
C VAL A 248 15.53 6.82 -18.05
N ASP A 249 14.27 6.60 -17.67
CA ASP A 249 13.63 7.33 -16.58
C ASP A 249 14.37 7.07 -15.26
N PHE A 250 14.82 5.84 -15.03
CA PHE A 250 15.62 5.46 -13.85
C PHE A 250 16.99 6.14 -13.83
N ARG A 251 17.71 6.11 -14.96
CA ARG A 251 19.02 6.76 -15.07
C ARG A 251 18.92 8.27 -14.83
N SER A 252 17.97 8.94 -15.49
CA SER A 252 17.74 10.36 -15.29
C SER A 252 17.35 10.68 -13.84
N HIS A 253 16.57 9.83 -13.19
CA HIS A 253 16.23 10.00 -11.78
C HIS A 253 17.47 9.89 -10.87
N LEU A 254 18.34 8.91 -11.08
CA LEU A 254 19.57 8.75 -10.30
C LEU A 254 20.55 9.92 -10.48
N GLU A 255 20.67 10.44 -11.70
CA GLU A 255 21.56 11.55 -12.01
C GLU A 255 21.04 12.88 -11.45
N SER A 256 19.72 13.08 -11.43
CA SER A 256 19.08 14.29 -10.90
C SER A 256 18.88 14.28 -9.37
N HIS A 257 18.84 13.11 -8.74
CA HIS A 257 18.59 12.95 -7.30
C HIS A 257 19.71 12.13 -6.64
N PRO A 258 20.83 12.75 -6.24
CA PRO A 258 21.88 12.08 -5.47
C PRO A 258 21.32 11.43 -4.20
N CYS A 259 21.79 10.22 -3.87
CA CYS A 259 21.34 9.46 -2.70
C CYS A 259 19.83 9.14 -2.72
N THR A 260 19.29 8.85 -3.90
CA THR A 260 17.88 8.47 -4.03
C THR A 260 17.51 7.31 -3.09
N LYS A 261 16.29 7.39 -2.57
CA LYS A 261 15.72 6.42 -1.62
C LYS A 261 14.51 5.77 -2.26
N PHE A 262 14.46 4.44 -2.25
CA PHE A 262 13.35 3.66 -2.80
C PHE A 262 12.63 2.83 -1.74
N GLU A 263 11.35 2.58 -1.97
CA GLU A 263 10.58 1.56 -1.27
C GLU A 263 10.38 0.36 -2.20
N ALA A 264 10.67 -0.82 -1.67
CA ALA A 264 10.47 -2.12 -2.29
C ALA A 264 9.22 -2.80 -1.72
N ILE A 265 8.43 -3.42 -2.58
CA ILE A 265 7.32 -4.30 -2.21
C ILE A 265 7.70 -5.72 -2.62
N PHE A 266 7.82 -6.60 -1.62
CA PHE A 266 7.96 -8.04 -1.82
C PHE A 266 6.57 -8.70 -1.80
N VAL A 267 6.41 -9.81 -2.52
CA VAL A 267 5.14 -10.56 -2.61
C VAL A 267 5.34 -12.06 -2.59
#